data_AF-A0A1Q5TFN0-F1
#
_entry.id   AF-A0A1Q5TFN0-F1
#
_cell.length_a   1.000
_cell.length_b   1.000
_cell.length_c   1.000
_cell.angle_alpha   90.00
_cell.angle_beta   90.00
_cell.angle_gamma   90.00
#
_symmetry.space_group_name_H-M   'P 1'
#
loop_
_entity.id
_entity.type
_entity.pdbx_description
1 polymer ?
#
loop_
_entity_poly.entity_id
_entity_poly.type
_entity_poly.pdbx_seq_one_letter_code
_entity_poly.pdbx_strand_id
1 'polypeptide(L)'
;MIRINVFVEGQTEETFVRDVLAPYFFAQHIYLTPILAQTSSSQKGGITSYGKVKHQIIRLCRQDPGAFVTTLIDYYGLPTDFPDYNAQRDNAANVRVVKLEQAFANDIGQANFIPNLLLHEFEALLFCQPEKFADWLDDHAPIAALQAIKDEFDTPEDINNSPQTAPSKRILAIIPNYHKTLHGPLIVGDIGLDIIRAQCPHFNRWLNQLTILVTRIK
;
A
#
# COMPACT_ATOMS: atom_id res chain seq x y z
N MET A 1 -3.53 23.25 -8.52
CA MET A 1 -3.77 21.85 -8.90
C MET A 1 -2.59 21.01 -8.44
N ILE A 2 -2.82 19.87 -7.80
CA ILE A 2 -1.73 18.98 -7.34
C ILE A 2 -1.75 17.70 -8.15
N ARG A 3 -0.59 17.32 -8.67
CA ARG A 3 -0.41 16.06 -9.40
C ARG A 3 0.51 15.18 -8.56
N ILE A 4 0.12 13.93 -8.38
CA ILE A 4 0.87 12.95 -7.59
C ILE A 4 1.00 11.67 -8.42
N ASN A 5 2.23 11.33 -8.77
CA ASN A 5 2.53 10.03 -9.35
C ASN A 5 2.69 9.02 -8.21
N VAL A 6 1.87 7.97 -8.19
CA VAL A 6 1.93 6.91 -7.19
C VAL A 6 2.67 5.73 -7.79
N PHE A 7 3.93 5.52 -7.37
CA PHE A 7 4.71 4.38 -7.81
C PHE A 7 4.24 3.11 -7.08
N VAL A 8 3.69 2.17 -7.83
CA VAL A 8 3.02 0.97 -7.31
C VAL A 8 3.79 -0.30 -7.67
N GLU A 9 3.76 -1.29 -6.78
CA GLU A 9 4.47 -2.55 -6.98
C GLU A 9 3.79 -3.48 -8.01
N GLY A 10 2.46 -3.59 -7.94
CA GLY A 10 1.69 -4.55 -8.73
C GLY A 10 0.37 -3.98 -9.27
N GLN A 11 -0.36 -4.84 -9.98
CA GLN A 11 -1.63 -4.48 -10.63
C GLN A 11 -2.78 -4.25 -9.63
N THR A 12 -2.71 -4.89 -8.45
CA THR A 12 -3.68 -4.69 -7.37
C THR A 12 -3.61 -3.26 -6.85
N GLU A 13 -2.39 -2.80 -6.53
CA GLU A 13 -2.12 -1.44 -6.05
C GLU A 13 -2.41 -0.41 -7.15
N GLU A 14 -2.06 -0.70 -8.41
CA GLU A 14 -2.41 0.13 -9.57
C GLU A 14 -3.92 0.36 -9.69
N THR A 15 -4.70 -0.72 -9.62
CA THR A 15 -6.16 -0.69 -9.70
C THR A 15 -6.75 0.06 -8.52
N PHE A 16 -6.27 -0.17 -7.31
CA PHE A 16 -6.71 0.56 -6.12
C PHE A 16 -6.45 2.06 -6.23
N VAL A 17 -5.27 2.47 -6.72
CA VAL A 17 -4.97 3.90 -6.94
C VAL A 17 -5.93 4.50 -7.97
N ARG A 18 -6.11 3.82 -9.11
CA ARG A 18 -6.94 4.32 -10.22
C ARG A 18 -8.42 4.41 -9.86
N ASP A 19 -8.95 3.38 -9.22
CA ASP A 19 -10.40 3.20 -9.10
C ASP A 19 -10.94 3.65 -7.73
N VAL A 20 -10.08 3.77 -6.71
CA VAL A 20 -10.49 4.16 -5.35
C VAL A 20 -9.83 5.47 -4.90
N LEU A 21 -8.49 5.56 -4.93
CA LEU A 21 -7.81 6.76 -4.42
C LEU A 21 -7.99 7.97 -5.34
N ALA A 22 -7.83 7.81 -6.66
CA ALA A 22 -7.92 8.93 -7.59
C ALA A 22 -9.31 9.61 -7.55
N PRO A 23 -10.45 8.89 -7.55
CA PRO A 23 -11.77 9.50 -7.36
C PRO A 23 -11.92 10.25 -6.03
N TYR A 24 -11.43 9.67 -4.92
CA TYR A 24 -11.48 10.30 -3.60
C TYR A 24 -10.74 11.64 -3.54
N PHE A 25 -9.57 11.70 -4.17
CA PHE A 25 -8.72 12.89 -4.19
C PHE A 25 -9.12 13.92 -5.24
N PHE A 26 -9.84 13.52 -6.28
CA PHE A 26 -10.29 14.41 -7.35
C PHE A 26 -11.11 15.60 -6.82
N ALA A 27 -12.02 15.35 -5.87
CA ALA A 27 -12.83 16.39 -5.22
C ALA A 27 -11.99 17.43 -4.45
N GLN A 28 -10.74 17.10 -4.11
CA GLN A 28 -9.79 17.94 -3.38
C GLN A 28 -8.80 18.65 -4.34
N HIS A 29 -9.00 18.55 -5.66
CA HIS A 29 -8.08 19.04 -6.70
C HIS A 29 -6.68 18.41 -6.66
N ILE A 30 -6.61 17.16 -6.17
CA ILE A 30 -5.42 16.32 -6.17
C ILE A 30 -5.65 15.19 -7.18
N TYR A 31 -4.72 15.04 -8.12
CA TYR A 31 -4.82 14.10 -9.23
C TYR A 31 -3.74 13.03 -9.07
N LEU A 32 -4.18 11.79 -8.84
CA LEU A 32 -3.30 10.64 -8.66
C LEU A 32 -3.15 9.89 -9.98
N THR A 33 -1.91 9.57 -10.34
CA THR A 33 -1.59 8.73 -11.50
C THR A 33 -0.77 7.54 -11.03
N PRO A 34 -1.27 6.29 -11.13
CA PRO A 34 -0.47 5.13 -10.79
C PRO A 34 0.64 4.91 -11.83
N ILE A 35 1.83 4.56 -11.36
CA ILE A 35 2.99 4.19 -12.18
C ILE A 35 3.47 2.82 -11.73
N LEU A 36 3.21 1.80 -12.54
CA LEU A 36 3.60 0.42 -12.25
C LEU A 36 5.13 0.25 -12.32
N ALA A 37 5.70 -0.37 -11.29
CA ALA A 37 7.12 -0.64 -11.19
C ALA A 37 7.62 -1.56 -12.31
N GLN A 38 8.71 -1.17 -12.99
CA GLN A 38 9.37 -2.01 -13.99
C GLN A 38 10.44 -2.88 -13.33
N THR A 39 10.05 -4.02 -12.75
CA THR A 39 10.96 -4.84 -11.92
C THR A 39 11.61 -6.01 -12.67
N SER A 40 10.97 -6.57 -13.71
CA SER A 40 11.52 -7.58 -14.63
C SER A 40 10.73 -7.73 -15.94
N SER A 41 11.28 -8.43 -16.93
CA SER A 41 10.64 -8.73 -18.22
C SER A 41 9.45 -9.70 -18.12
N SER A 42 9.28 -10.40 -16.99
CA SER A 42 8.26 -11.45 -16.82
C SER A 42 7.05 -11.02 -15.99
N GLN A 43 6.95 -9.76 -15.56
CA GLN A 43 5.78 -9.18 -14.84
C GLN A 43 5.25 -9.98 -13.64
N LYS A 44 6.02 -10.95 -13.11
CA LYS A 44 5.73 -11.60 -11.83
C LYS A 44 6.18 -10.60 -10.76
N GLY A 45 5.20 -10.05 -10.03
CA GLY A 45 5.35 -8.93 -9.08
C GLY A 45 6.47 -9.11 -8.05
N GLY A 46 6.79 -8.03 -7.35
CA GLY A 46 7.90 -8.00 -6.40
C GLY A 46 8.95 -6.94 -6.75
N ILE A 47 9.34 -6.15 -5.76
CA ILE A 47 10.53 -5.30 -5.84
C ILE A 47 11.78 -6.17 -5.59
N THR A 48 12.48 -6.51 -6.66
CA THR A 48 13.67 -7.39 -6.58
C THR A 48 14.97 -6.65 -6.29
N SER A 49 15.01 -5.33 -6.45
CA SER A 49 16.20 -4.52 -6.19
C SER A 49 15.81 -3.08 -5.87
N TYR A 50 16.33 -2.57 -4.76
CA TYR A 50 16.13 -1.18 -4.37
C TYR A 50 16.72 -0.22 -5.41
N GLY A 51 17.89 -0.53 -5.97
CA GLY A 51 18.55 0.30 -6.98
C GLY A 51 17.65 0.61 -8.20
N LYS A 52 16.86 -0.36 -8.66
CA LYS A 52 15.89 -0.16 -9.77
C LYS A 52 14.75 0.77 -9.38
N VAL A 53 14.25 0.63 -8.14
CA VAL A 53 13.18 1.48 -7.60
C VAL A 53 13.68 2.91 -7.44
N LYS A 54 14.86 3.07 -6.82
CA LYS A 54 15.54 4.37 -6.65
C LYS A 54 15.68 5.10 -7.97
N HIS A 55 16.19 4.43 -9.01
CA HIS A 55 16.36 5.03 -10.33
C HIS A 55 15.03 5.52 -10.94
N GLN A 56 13.97 4.69 -10.87
CA GLN A 56 12.66 5.04 -11.41
C GLN A 56 12.01 6.20 -10.66
N ILE A 57 12.03 6.19 -9.33
CA ILE A 57 11.47 7.27 -8.51
C ILE A 57 12.20 8.59 -8.75
N ILE A 58 13.54 8.59 -8.75
CA ILE A 58 14.33 9.80 -9.04
C ILE A 58 14.00 10.32 -10.44
N ARG A 59 13.87 9.44 -11.43
CA ARG A 59 13.48 9.83 -12.79
C ARG A 59 12.10 10.49 -12.79
N LEU A 60 11.10 9.90 -12.13
CA LEU A 60 9.75 10.47 -12.02
C LEU A 60 9.78 11.86 -11.38
N CYS A 61 10.54 12.02 -10.30
CA CYS A 61 10.67 13.30 -9.60
C CYS A 61 11.29 14.39 -10.48
N ARG A 62 12.28 14.03 -11.31
CA ARG A 62 13.02 14.97 -12.17
C ARG A 62 12.32 15.28 -13.49
N GLN A 63 11.57 14.34 -14.04
CA GLN A 63 10.84 14.53 -15.30
C GLN A 63 9.72 15.56 -15.17
N ASP A 64 9.12 15.63 -13.98
CA ASP A 64 8.08 16.61 -13.67
C ASP A 64 8.27 17.18 -12.26
N PRO A 65 9.15 18.18 -12.10
CA PRO A 65 9.42 18.80 -10.81
C PRO A 65 8.20 19.46 -10.15
N GLY A 66 7.15 19.74 -10.94
CA GLY A 66 5.89 20.32 -10.46
C GLY A 66 4.86 19.27 -10.02
N ALA A 67 5.18 17.98 -10.11
CA ALA A 67 4.37 16.89 -9.56
C ALA A 67 5.07 16.27 -8.35
N PHE A 68 4.29 15.75 -7.41
CA PHE A 68 4.80 14.94 -6.31
C PHE A 68 4.91 13.48 -6.75
N VAL A 69 5.76 12.73 -6.06
CA VAL A 69 5.88 11.28 -6.20
C VAL A 69 5.68 10.64 -4.84
N THR A 70 4.86 9.60 -4.77
CA THR A 70 4.68 8.77 -3.58
C THR A 70 4.74 7.30 -3.98
N THR A 71 4.70 6.39 -3.00
CA THR A 71 4.79 4.95 -3.23
C THR A 71 3.63 4.20 -2.58
N LEU A 72 3.22 3.09 -3.18
CA LEU A 72 2.36 2.09 -2.57
C LEU A 72 3.00 0.72 -2.85
N ILE A 73 3.83 0.30 -1.91
CA ILE A 73 4.74 -0.86 -2.01
C ILE A 73 4.53 -1.72 -0.77
N ASP A 74 4.51 -3.04 -0.94
CA ASP A 74 4.34 -3.95 0.19
C ASP A 74 5.61 -3.97 1.06
N TYR A 75 5.45 -3.71 2.36
CA TYR A 75 6.55 -3.63 3.32
C TYR A 75 7.38 -4.93 3.41
N TYR A 76 6.74 -6.10 3.30
CA TYR A 76 7.47 -7.39 3.33
C TYR A 76 8.16 -7.73 2.01
N GLY A 77 7.74 -7.12 0.90
CA GLY A 77 8.36 -7.28 -0.41
C GLY A 77 9.67 -6.50 -0.57
N LEU A 78 10.09 -5.74 0.45
CA LEU A 78 11.28 -4.90 0.35
C LEU A 78 12.57 -5.72 0.26
N PRO A 79 13.46 -5.40 -0.70
CA PRO A 79 14.71 -6.10 -0.85
C PRO A 79 15.68 -5.73 0.27
N THR A 80 16.65 -6.62 0.55
CA THR A 80 17.60 -6.43 1.66
C THR A 80 18.59 -5.28 1.44
N ASP A 81 18.70 -4.78 0.20
CA ASP A 81 19.47 -3.59 -0.17
C ASP A 81 18.70 -2.27 0.04
N PHE A 82 17.49 -2.31 0.60
CA PHE A 82 16.71 -1.13 0.96
C PHE A 82 17.39 -0.33 2.09
N PRO A 83 17.33 1.03 2.07
CA PRO A 83 18.01 1.87 3.04
C PRO A 83 17.58 1.56 4.48
N ASP A 84 18.57 1.41 5.36
CA ASP A 84 18.44 1.05 6.77
C ASP A 84 17.66 -0.26 7.07
N TYR A 85 17.44 -1.13 6.07
CA TYR A 85 16.60 -2.33 6.22
C TYR A 85 17.01 -3.21 7.40
N ASN A 86 18.31 -3.54 7.49
CA ASN A 86 18.86 -4.38 8.56
C ASN A 86 18.99 -3.64 9.90
N ALA A 87 19.26 -2.33 9.87
CA ALA A 87 19.42 -1.50 11.06
C ALA A 87 18.09 -1.37 11.84
N GLN A 88 16.96 -1.47 11.15
CA GLN A 88 15.65 -1.34 11.78
C GLN A 88 15.00 -2.65 12.20
N ARG A 89 15.63 -3.82 11.96
CA ARG A 89 15.01 -5.15 12.10
C ARG A 89 14.41 -5.44 13.48
N ASP A 90 14.99 -4.88 14.54
CA ASP A 90 14.62 -5.17 15.93
C ASP A 90 13.49 -4.25 16.45
N ASN A 91 13.00 -3.30 15.63
CA ASN A 91 11.84 -2.47 15.98
C ASN A 91 10.53 -3.21 15.67
N ALA A 92 9.48 -2.89 16.44
CA ALA A 92 8.10 -3.26 16.10
C ALA A 92 7.72 -2.75 14.69
N ALA A 93 6.85 -3.47 13.98
CA ALA A 93 6.55 -3.23 12.56
C ALA A 93 6.07 -1.80 12.27
N ASN A 94 5.16 -1.28 13.10
CA ASN A 94 4.63 0.08 13.04
C ASN A 94 5.69 1.19 13.26
N VAL A 95 6.74 0.91 14.04
CA VAL A 95 7.88 1.82 14.22
C VAL A 95 8.87 1.65 13.08
N ARG A 96 9.11 0.41 12.67
CA ARG A 96 10.04 0.04 11.62
C ARG A 96 9.65 0.66 10.28
N VAL A 97 8.37 0.58 9.88
CA VAL A 97 7.88 1.15 8.62
C VAL A 97 8.21 2.64 8.51
N VAL A 98 7.97 3.42 9.57
CA VAL A 98 8.18 4.88 9.58
C VAL A 98 9.66 5.22 9.46
N LYS A 99 10.52 4.44 10.13
CA LYS A 99 11.97 4.61 10.02
C LYS A 99 12.49 4.25 8.63
N LEU A 100 11.95 3.19 8.01
CA LEU A 100 12.29 2.83 6.63
C LEU A 100 11.81 3.88 5.64
N GLU A 101 10.61 4.44 5.82
CA GLU A 101 10.11 5.57 5.01
C GLU A 101 11.02 6.79 5.14
N GLN A 102 11.48 7.12 6.35
CA GLN A 102 12.42 8.22 6.54
C GLN A 102 13.77 7.97 5.86
N ALA A 103 14.32 6.75 6.00
CA ALA A 103 15.56 6.37 5.34
C ALA A 103 15.40 6.40 3.80
N PHE A 104 14.24 5.99 3.31
CA PHE A 104 13.89 6.04 1.89
C PHE A 104 13.79 7.48 1.37
N ALA A 105 13.10 8.36 2.09
CA ALA A 105 13.05 9.79 1.76
C ALA A 105 14.45 10.41 1.68
N ASN A 106 15.28 10.13 2.69
CA ASN A 106 16.64 10.66 2.80
C ASN A 106 17.53 10.17 1.65
N ASP A 107 17.48 8.88 1.32
CA ASP A 107 18.31 8.29 0.26
C ASP A 107 17.87 8.71 -1.15
N ILE A 108 16.57 8.95 -1.36
CA ILE A 108 16.04 9.51 -2.62
C ILE A 108 16.39 10.99 -2.77
N GLY A 109 16.30 11.77 -1.68
CA GLY A 109 16.75 13.15 -1.62
C GLY A 109 16.03 14.10 -2.58
N GLN A 110 14.79 13.82 -2.97
CA GLN A 110 13.96 14.69 -3.82
C GLN A 110 12.91 15.39 -2.98
N ALA A 111 12.82 16.72 -3.09
CA ALA A 111 11.90 17.52 -2.27
C ALA A 111 10.40 17.25 -2.56
N ASN A 112 10.10 16.75 -3.76
CA ASN A 112 8.76 16.35 -4.19
C ASN A 112 8.47 14.86 -3.97
N PHE A 113 9.30 14.14 -3.21
CA PHE A 113 9.08 12.73 -2.87
C PHE A 113 8.51 12.55 -1.45
N ILE A 114 7.44 11.76 -1.35
CA ILE A 114 6.74 11.45 -0.09
C ILE A 114 6.58 9.92 -0.05
N PRO A 115 7.49 9.18 0.61
CA PRO A 115 7.41 7.72 0.60
C PRO A 115 6.21 7.23 1.42
N ASN A 116 5.67 6.10 0.99
CA ASN A 116 4.75 5.29 1.76
C ASN A 116 4.97 3.80 1.48
N LEU A 117 4.96 3.01 2.54
CA LEU A 117 5.03 1.56 2.50
C LEU A 117 3.75 1.00 3.11
N LEU A 118 3.06 0.12 2.40
CA LEU A 118 1.88 -0.52 2.95
C LEU A 118 2.32 -1.57 3.97
N LEU A 119 1.86 -1.42 5.22
CA LEU A 119 2.26 -2.33 6.28
C LEU A 119 1.84 -3.76 5.92
N HIS A 120 2.82 -4.66 5.91
CA HIS A 120 2.69 -6.05 5.46
C HIS A 120 2.41 -6.21 3.96
N GLU A 121 1.14 -6.28 3.56
CA GLU A 121 0.67 -6.53 2.19
C GLU A 121 -0.66 -5.83 1.93
N PHE A 122 -1.01 -5.59 0.66
CA PHE A 122 -2.33 -5.07 0.25
C PHE A 122 -3.52 -5.73 0.95
N GLU A 123 -3.49 -7.05 1.06
CA GLU A 123 -4.53 -7.86 1.67
C GLU A 123 -4.85 -7.52 3.13
N ALA A 124 -3.93 -6.86 3.86
CA ALA A 124 -4.21 -6.39 5.23
C ALA A 124 -5.42 -5.45 5.26
N LEU A 125 -5.60 -4.61 4.22
CA LEU A 125 -6.73 -3.68 4.12
C LEU A 125 -8.08 -4.40 4.06
N LEU A 126 -8.11 -5.63 3.53
CA LEU A 126 -9.34 -6.40 3.38
C LEU A 126 -9.94 -6.84 4.72
N PHE A 127 -9.10 -6.94 5.76
CA PHE A 127 -9.53 -7.24 7.12
C PHE A 127 -10.16 -6.05 7.84
N CYS A 128 -10.18 -4.85 7.24
CA CYS A 128 -10.97 -3.75 7.80
C CYS A 128 -12.45 -4.11 7.93
N GLN A 129 -12.97 -4.92 7.01
CA GLN A 129 -14.37 -5.31 6.99
C GLN A 129 -14.56 -6.69 6.32
N PRO A 130 -14.24 -7.80 7.02
CA PRO A 130 -14.30 -9.16 6.48
C PRO A 130 -15.65 -9.55 5.86
N GLU A 131 -16.75 -8.96 6.31
CA GLU A 131 -18.07 -9.19 5.73
C GLU A 131 -18.17 -8.77 4.25
N LYS A 132 -17.32 -7.86 3.77
CA LYS A 132 -17.29 -7.46 2.35
C LYS A 132 -16.82 -8.54 1.40
N PHE A 133 -16.20 -9.61 1.92
CA PHE A 133 -15.95 -10.79 1.10
C PHE A 133 -17.25 -11.48 0.66
N ALA A 134 -18.35 -11.33 1.40
CA ALA A 134 -19.66 -11.89 1.06
C ALA A 134 -20.13 -11.52 -0.34
N ASP A 135 -19.86 -10.29 -0.77
CA ASP A 135 -20.34 -9.74 -2.04
C ASP A 135 -19.63 -10.37 -3.26
N TRP A 136 -18.53 -11.09 -3.02
CA TRP A 136 -17.63 -11.65 -4.04
C TRP A 136 -17.44 -13.17 -3.92
N LEU A 137 -18.12 -13.81 -2.96
CA LEU A 137 -18.06 -15.24 -2.71
C LEU A 137 -19.46 -15.85 -2.80
N ASP A 138 -19.54 -17.04 -3.41
CA ASP A 138 -20.80 -17.82 -3.44
C ASP A 138 -21.12 -18.43 -2.06
N ASP A 139 -20.13 -18.56 -1.18
CA ASP A 139 -20.24 -19.12 0.16
C ASP A 139 -19.81 -18.08 1.22
N HIS A 140 -20.65 -17.90 2.24
CA HIS A 140 -20.41 -16.99 3.36
C HIS A 140 -19.67 -17.66 4.54
N ALA A 141 -19.52 -18.99 4.54
CA ALA A 141 -18.80 -19.70 5.59
C ALA A 141 -17.37 -19.15 5.88
N PRO A 142 -16.59 -18.68 4.88
CA PRO A 142 -15.29 -18.03 5.10
C PRO A 142 -15.30 -16.80 6.00
N ILE A 143 -16.41 -16.04 6.07
CA ILE A 143 -16.45 -14.73 6.72
C ILE A 143 -16.16 -14.83 8.22
N ALA A 144 -16.73 -15.83 8.89
CA ALA A 144 -16.52 -16.03 10.32
C ALA A 144 -15.04 -16.33 10.63
N ALA A 145 -14.35 -17.06 9.75
CA ALA A 145 -12.92 -17.35 9.92
C ALA A 145 -12.05 -16.12 9.68
N LEU A 146 -12.37 -15.29 8.68
CA LEU A 146 -11.69 -14.01 8.45
C LEU A 146 -11.90 -13.04 9.61
N GLN A 147 -13.12 -12.99 10.16
CA GLN A 147 -13.44 -12.18 11.33
C GLN A 147 -12.67 -12.64 12.56
N ALA A 148 -12.61 -13.94 12.82
CA ALA A 148 -11.83 -14.49 13.92
C ALA A 148 -10.35 -14.10 13.83
N ILE A 149 -9.77 -14.11 12.63
CA ILE A 149 -8.40 -13.62 12.40
C ILE A 149 -8.29 -12.13 12.71
N LYS A 150 -9.24 -11.30 12.24
CA LYS A 150 -9.23 -9.87 12.53
C LYS A 150 -9.22 -9.61 14.03
N ASP A 151 -10.04 -10.34 14.78
CA ASP A 151 -10.23 -10.17 16.23
C ASP A 151 -8.99 -10.57 17.05
N GLU A 152 -8.00 -11.24 16.45
CA GLU A 152 -6.70 -11.54 17.08
C GLU A 152 -5.77 -10.31 17.14
N PHE A 153 -6.09 -9.22 16.45
CA PHE A 153 -5.21 -8.05 16.30
C PHE A 153 -5.95 -6.74 16.61
N ASP A 154 -5.21 -5.76 17.13
CA ASP A 154 -5.77 -4.44 17.46
C ASP A 154 -6.20 -3.67 16.21
N THR A 155 -5.44 -3.81 15.11
CA THR A 155 -5.73 -3.17 13.83
C THR A 155 -5.47 -4.11 12.66
N PRO A 156 -6.09 -3.89 11.49
CA PRO A 156 -5.74 -4.60 10.26
C PRO A 156 -4.28 -4.42 9.86
N GLU A 157 -3.66 -3.29 10.22
CA GLU A 157 -2.23 -3.07 10.02
C GLU A 157 -1.38 -4.01 10.87
N ASP A 158 -1.88 -4.55 11.99
CA ASP A 158 -1.12 -5.49 12.81
C ASP A 158 -1.26 -6.94 12.33
N ILE A 159 -2.18 -7.23 11.40
CA ILE A 159 -2.41 -8.58 10.88
C ILE A 159 -1.19 -9.01 10.08
N ASN A 160 -0.35 -9.78 10.77
CA ASN A 160 0.95 -10.17 10.27
C ASN A 160 1.34 -11.55 10.78
N ASN A 161 2.65 -11.78 10.75
CA ASN A 161 3.42 -12.96 11.11
C ASN A 161 3.90 -13.68 9.86
N SER A 162 5.22 -13.69 9.65
CA SER A 162 6.00 -14.52 8.70
C SER A 162 5.53 -14.62 7.22
N PRO A 163 6.39 -15.09 6.29
CA PRO A 163 5.96 -15.42 4.93
C PRO A 163 4.85 -16.49 4.84
N GLN A 164 4.62 -17.26 5.92
CA GLN A 164 3.62 -18.32 5.97
C GLN A 164 2.27 -17.87 6.54
N THR A 165 2.24 -16.76 7.28
CA THR A 165 1.04 -16.23 7.93
C THR A 165 0.71 -14.80 7.49
N ALA A 166 1.25 -14.38 6.34
CA ALA A 166 0.94 -13.12 5.67
C ALA A 166 -0.57 -13.01 5.35
N PRO A 167 -1.13 -11.79 5.28
CA PRO A 167 -2.55 -11.56 5.00
C PRO A 167 -3.07 -12.33 3.77
N SER A 168 -2.34 -12.30 2.66
CA SER A 168 -2.72 -13.06 1.45
C SER A 168 -2.74 -14.57 1.66
N LYS A 169 -1.84 -15.12 2.47
CA LYS A 169 -1.80 -16.56 2.80
C LYS A 169 -2.96 -16.98 3.69
N ARG A 170 -3.33 -16.13 4.65
CA ARG A 170 -4.51 -16.35 5.51
C ARG A 170 -5.79 -16.39 4.69
N ILE A 171 -5.96 -15.43 3.78
CA ILE A 171 -7.11 -15.40 2.88
C ILE A 171 -7.12 -16.63 1.99
N LEU A 172 -6.02 -16.99 1.33
CA LEU A 172 -5.95 -18.15 0.44
C LEU A 172 -6.18 -19.49 1.15
N ALA A 173 -5.80 -19.59 2.43
CA ALA A 173 -6.05 -20.79 3.24
C ALA A 173 -7.55 -21.00 3.52
N ILE A 174 -8.31 -19.90 3.67
CA ILE A 174 -9.76 -19.94 3.91
C ILE A 174 -10.53 -19.96 2.59
N ILE A 175 -10.05 -19.23 1.58
CA ILE A 175 -10.69 -18.99 0.29
C ILE A 175 -9.68 -19.31 -0.82
N PRO A 176 -9.56 -20.59 -1.23
CA PRO A 176 -8.58 -21.01 -2.24
C PRO A 176 -8.75 -20.32 -3.61
N ASN A 177 -9.96 -19.86 -3.93
CA ASN A 177 -10.30 -19.18 -5.18
C ASN A 177 -10.16 -17.64 -5.09
N TYR A 178 -9.50 -17.11 -4.05
CA TYR A 178 -9.24 -15.67 -3.95
C TYR A 178 -8.24 -15.22 -5.03
N HIS A 179 -8.66 -14.27 -5.87
CA HIS A 179 -7.83 -13.68 -6.92
C HIS A 179 -7.39 -12.26 -6.53
N LYS A 180 -6.14 -12.11 -6.09
CA LYS A 180 -5.56 -10.83 -5.59
C LYS A 180 -5.78 -9.63 -6.51
N THR A 181 -5.61 -9.78 -7.82
CA THR A 181 -5.74 -8.68 -8.78
C THR A 181 -7.18 -8.30 -9.09
N LEU A 182 -8.13 -9.22 -8.91
CA LEU A 182 -9.54 -9.00 -9.17
C LEU A 182 -10.29 -8.64 -7.88
N HIS A 183 -10.29 -9.52 -6.88
CA HIS A 183 -11.09 -9.37 -5.67
C HIS A 183 -10.53 -8.29 -4.75
N GLY A 184 -9.21 -8.16 -4.63
CA GLY A 184 -8.58 -7.22 -3.70
C GLY A 184 -9.06 -5.78 -3.87
N PRO A 185 -8.89 -5.15 -5.05
CA PRO A 185 -9.29 -3.76 -5.25
C PRO A 185 -10.80 -3.54 -5.15
N LEU A 186 -11.61 -4.53 -5.57
CA LEU A 186 -13.06 -4.47 -5.53
C LEU A 186 -13.56 -4.47 -4.07
N ILE A 187 -13.10 -5.43 -3.27
CA ILE A 187 -13.43 -5.51 -1.85
C ILE A 187 -12.97 -4.23 -1.15
N VAL A 188 -11.73 -3.76 -1.35
CA VAL A 188 -11.27 -2.49 -0.76
C VAL A 188 -12.14 -1.31 -1.16
N GLY A 189 -12.63 -1.27 -2.40
CA GLY A 189 -13.61 -0.29 -2.87
C GLY A 189 -14.92 -0.34 -2.09
N ASP A 190 -15.45 -1.54 -1.83
CA ASP A 190 -16.69 -1.76 -1.09
C ASP A 190 -16.57 -1.48 0.41
N ILE A 191 -15.37 -1.65 0.98
CA ILE A 191 -15.04 -1.23 2.35
C ILE A 191 -15.05 0.30 2.43
N GLY A 192 -14.44 0.96 1.45
CA GLY A 192 -14.35 2.41 1.38
C GLY A 192 -13.27 3.01 2.28
N LEU A 193 -12.77 4.18 1.87
CA LEU A 193 -11.62 4.82 2.49
C LEU A 193 -11.89 5.33 3.91
N ASP A 194 -13.12 5.69 4.25
CA ASP A 194 -13.43 6.19 5.60
C ASP A 194 -13.22 5.10 6.66
N ILE A 195 -13.67 3.88 6.37
CA ILE A 195 -13.49 2.72 7.26
C ILE A 195 -12.00 2.37 7.36
N ILE A 196 -11.30 2.32 6.22
CA ILE A 196 -9.86 2.02 6.18
C ILE A 196 -9.08 3.07 6.98
N ARG A 197 -9.34 4.36 6.77
CA ARG A 197 -8.67 5.45 7.51
C ARG A 197 -8.94 5.41 9.02
N ALA A 198 -10.11 4.95 9.43
CA ALA A 198 -10.45 4.80 10.84
C ALA A 198 -9.71 3.62 11.51
N GLN A 199 -9.49 2.53 10.78
CA GLN A 199 -8.89 1.29 11.31
C GLN A 199 -7.38 1.15 11.04
N CYS A 200 -6.83 1.90 10.09
CA CYS A 200 -5.43 1.81 9.66
C CYS A 200 -4.69 3.15 9.90
N PRO A 201 -4.10 3.36 11.10
CA PRO A 201 -3.45 4.62 11.48
C PRO A 201 -2.28 5.04 10.58
N HIS A 202 -1.44 4.10 10.13
CA HIS A 202 -0.33 4.40 9.23
C HIS A 202 -0.84 4.82 7.84
N PHE A 203 -1.78 4.08 7.27
CA PHE A 203 -2.44 4.45 6.02
C PHE A 203 -3.14 5.82 6.10
N ASN A 204 -3.86 6.09 7.20
CA ASN A 204 -4.51 7.38 7.42
C ASN A 204 -3.49 8.53 7.46
N ARG A 205 -2.35 8.31 8.13
CA ARG A 205 -1.26 9.30 8.18
C ARG A 205 -0.74 9.62 6.78
N TRP A 206 -0.55 8.61 5.93
CA TRP A 206 -0.13 8.82 4.54
C TRP A 206 -1.14 9.66 3.77
N LEU A 207 -2.43 9.30 3.76
CA LEU A 207 -3.44 10.09 3.05
C LEU A 207 -3.51 11.53 3.57
N ASN A 208 -3.38 11.74 4.89
CA ASN A 208 -3.36 13.09 5.47
C ASN A 208 -2.15 13.90 4.94
N GLN A 209 -0.98 13.27 4.79
CA GLN A 209 0.19 13.93 4.19
C GLN A 209 -0.07 14.37 2.74
N LEU A 210 -0.82 13.59 1.97
CA LEU A 210 -1.19 13.96 0.60
C LEU A 210 -2.20 15.13 0.59
N THR A 211 -3.23 15.08 1.44
CA THR A 211 -4.25 16.13 1.53
C THR A 211 -3.66 17.49 1.91
N ILE A 212 -2.69 17.55 2.84
CA ILE A 212 -2.07 18.83 3.25
C ILE A 212 -1.20 19.46 2.15
N LEU A 213 -0.90 18.77 1.05
CA LEU A 213 -0.16 19.41 -0.05
C LEU A 213 -0.96 20.58 -0.64
N VAL A 214 -2.30 20.54 -0.57
CA VAL A 214 -3.19 21.63 -1.02
C VAL A 214 -2.93 22.92 -0.24
N THR A 215 -2.53 22.83 1.02
CA THR A 215 -2.26 24.01 1.86
C THR A 215 -0.88 24.59 1.63
N ARG A 216 0.06 23.87 1.00
CA ARG A 216 1.43 24.34 0.74
C ARG A 216 1.55 25.22 -0.51
N ILE A 217 0.50 25.26 -1.34
CA ILE A 217 0.48 25.98 -2.63
C ILE A 217 -0.36 27.27 -2.53
N LYS A 218 -1.04 27.50 -1.40
CA LYS A 218 -1.70 28.78 -1.08
C LYS A 218 -0.74 29.68 -0.32
#